data_AF-A0A2Z6R801-F1
#
_entry.id   AF-A0A2Z6R801-F1
#
_cell.length_a   1.000
_cell.length_b   1.000
_cell.length_c   1.000
_cell.angle_alpha   90.00
_cell.angle_beta   90.00
_cell.angle_gamma   90.00
#
_symmetry.space_group_name_H-M   'P 1'
#
loop_
_entity.id
_entity.type
_entity.pdbx_description
1 polymer ?
#
loop_
_entity_poly.entity_id
_entity_poly.type
_entity_poly.pdbx_seq_one_letter_code
_entity_poly.pdbx_strand_id
1 'polypeptide(L)'
;MAPLNALPVRWFPASWSLKERKERERYQVVIEQPPDDMNTTTLALKENISSLIQRDIRMFKEVKLLDGSRKIIGYLSTWDNMKDCIDKPMIWNGAQLK
;
A
#
# COMPACT_ATOMS: atom_id res chain seq x y z
N MET A 1 -13.45 12.87 -6.67
CA MET A 1 -12.83 12.43 -5.40
C MET A 1 -13.88 12.60 -4.32
N ALA A 2 -14.29 11.54 -3.62
CA ALA A 2 -15.26 11.65 -2.54
C ALA A 2 -14.52 11.56 -1.20
N PRO A 3 -14.53 12.59 -0.35
CA PRO A 3 -13.89 12.52 0.94
C PRO A 3 -14.73 11.68 1.89
N LEU A 4 -14.11 10.67 2.50
CA LEU A 4 -14.56 10.11 3.76
C LEU A 4 -13.70 10.78 4.84
N ASN A 5 -14.29 11.67 5.64
CA ASN A 5 -13.62 12.33 6.77
C ASN A 5 -12.32 13.08 6.43
N ALA A 6 -12.28 13.85 5.34
CA ALA A 6 -11.14 14.68 4.92
C ALA A 6 -9.83 13.94 4.57
N LEU A 7 -9.82 12.60 4.54
CA LEU A 7 -8.68 11.81 4.07
C LEU A 7 -8.79 11.58 2.55
N PRO A 8 -7.76 11.88 1.74
CA PRO A 8 -7.77 11.59 0.32
C PRO A 8 -7.66 10.08 0.09
N VAL A 9 -8.80 9.40 -0.08
CA VAL A 9 -8.84 7.98 -0.44
C VAL A 9 -8.93 7.86 -1.96
N ARG A 10 -7.88 7.30 -2.59
CA ARG A 10 -7.90 6.96 -4.02
C ARG A 10 -8.39 5.52 -4.19
N TRP A 11 -9.55 5.37 -4.85
CA TRP A 11 -10.09 4.07 -5.24
C TRP A 11 -9.62 3.75 -6.67
N PHE A 12 -8.96 2.60 -6.86
CA PHE A 12 -8.75 2.05 -8.20
C PHE A 12 -9.89 1.06 -8.52
N PRO A 13 -10.49 1.11 -9.72
CA PRO A 13 -11.55 0.21 -10.11
C PRO A 13 -10.93 -1.13 -10.52
N ALA A 14 -10.61 -1.96 -9.54
CA ALA A 14 -10.44 -3.38 -9.79
C ALA A 14 -11.83 -4.03 -9.62
N SER A 15 -12.33 -4.69 -10.67
CA SER A 15 -13.66 -5.32 -10.73
C SER A 15 -13.70 -6.59 -9.87
N TRP A 16 -13.79 -6.41 -8.56
CA TRP A 16 -13.72 -7.50 -7.59
C TRP A 16 -15.07 -7.71 -6.89
N SER A 17 -15.37 -8.97 -6.64
CA SER A 17 -16.51 -9.37 -5.82
C SER A 17 -16.31 -8.96 -4.35
N LEU A 18 -17.42 -8.84 -3.61
CA LEU A 18 -17.40 -8.57 -2.17
C LEU A 18 -16.60 -9.63 -1.39
N LYS A 19 -16.61 -10.88 -1.85
CA LYS A 19 -15.85 -11.98 -1.25
C LYS A 19 -14.34 -11.74 -1.38
N GLU A 20 -13.87 -11.41 -2.59
CA GLU A 20 -12.45 -11.12 -2.84
C GLU A 20 -11.97 -9.88 -2.08
N ARG A 21 -12.83 -8.86 -1.90
CA ARG A 21 -12.51 -7.70 -1.07
C ARG A 21 -12.31 -8.07 0.40
N LYS A 22 -13.23 -8.85 0.99
CA LYS A 22 -13.11 -9.32 2.38
C LYS A 22 -11.90 -10.23 2.59
N GLU A 23 -11.57 -11.05 1.61
CA GLU A 23 -10.42 -11.93 1.69
C GLU A 23 -9.10 -11.15 1.63
N ARG A 24 -9.02 -10.12 0.78
CA ARG A 24 -7.84 -9.26 0.71
C ARG A 24 -7.65 -8.31 1.88
N GLU A 25 -8.70 -7.99 2.63
CA GLU A 25 -8.52 -7.33 3.93
C GLU A 25 -7.62 -8.15 4.88
N ARG A 26 -7.43 -9.45 4.63
CA ARG A 26 -6.51 -10.30 5.42
C ARG A 26 -5.06 -10.23 4.96
N TYR A 27 -4.81 -9.84 3.70
CA TYR A 27 -3.48 -9.86 3.09
C TYR A 27 -2.97 -8.43 2.95
N GLN A 28 -2.59 -7.84 4.09
CA GLN A 28 -2.12 -6.46 4.18
C GLN A 28 -0.70 -6.42 4.72
N VAL A 29 0.11 -5.55 4.14
CA VAL A 29 1.39 -5.12 4.70
C VAL A 29 1.30 -3.65 5.07
N VAL A 30 1.88 -3.30 6.21
CA VAL A 30 1.86 -1.93 6.73
C VAL A 30 3.30 -1.45 6.83
N ILE A 31 3.57 -0.32 6.19
CA ILE A 31 4.82 0.42 6.36
C ILE A 31 4.50 1.55 7.33
N GLU A 32 5.11 1.48 8.51
CA GLU A 32 4.97 2.51 9.52
C GLU A 32 5.99 3.62 9.27
N GLN A 33 5.57 4.88 9.43
CA GLN A 33 6.44 6.05 9.26
C GLN A 33 7.22 6.04 7.94
N PRO A 34 6.53 5.96 6.79
CA PRO A 34 7.19 5.94 5.50
C PRO A 34 7.96 7.24 5.28
N PRO A 35 9.08 7.19 4.52
CA PRO A 35 9.87 8.37 4.21
C PRO A 35 9.04 9.42 3.45
N ASP A 36 9.45 10.70 3.51
CA ASP A 36 8.66 11.83 2.99
C ASP A 36 8.38 11.79 1.49
N ASP A 37 9.29 11.19 0.74
CA ASP A 37 9.16 10.96 -0.70
C ASP A 37 8.14 9.86 -1.03
N MET A 38 7.86 8.94 -0.10
CA MET A 38 6.92 7.83 -0.27
C MET A 38 5.49 8.30 0.05
N ASN A 39 4.89 9.00 -0.90
CA ASN A 39 3.49 9.47 -0.82
C ASN A 39 2.65 8.91 -1.97
N THR A 40 1.33 9.12 -1.90
CA THR A 40 0.38 8.61 -2.90
C THR A 40 0.70 9.05 -4.34
N THR A 41 1.27 10.24 -4.53
CA THR A 41 1.66 10.75 -5.85
C THR A 41 2.88 10.01 -6.38
N THR A 42 3.92 9.85 -5.55
CA THR A 42 5.14 9.13 -5.90
C THR A 42 4.86 7.65 -6.17
N LEU A 43 4.05 7.00 -5.35
CA LEU A 43 3.66 5.59 -5.53
C LEU A 43 2.82 5.35 -6.79
N ALA A 44 2.14 6.39 -7.30
CA ALA A 44 1.38 6.33 -8.53
C ALA A 44 2.21 6.65 -9.78
N LEU A 45 3.49 6.99 -9.63
CA LEU A 45 4.40 7.14 -10.77
C LEU A 45 4.69 5.77 -11.38
N LYS A 46 4.80 5.72 -12.71
CA LYS A 46 5.01 4.46 -13.46
C LYS A 46 6.20 3.65 -12.94
N GLU A 47 7.28 4.33 -12.59
CA GLU A 47 8.53 3.73 -12.08
C GLU A 47 8.30 2.98 -10.76
N ASN A 48 7.53 3.56 -9.84
CA ASN A 48 7.23 2.99 -8.53
C ASN A 48 6.08 1.98 -8.58
N ILE A 49 5.14 2.14 -9.51
CA ILE A 49 4.09 1.13 -9.73
C ILE A 49 4.73 -0.21 -10.13
N SER A 50 5.79 -0.21 -10.95
CA SER A 50 6.49 -1.45 -11.33
C SER A 50 7.05 -2.20 -10.13
N SER A 51 7.66 -1.51 -9.16
CA SER A 51 8.22 -2.15 -7.96
C SER A 51 7.13 -2.69 -7.04
N LEU A 52 5.99 -2.00 -6.93
CA LEU A 52 4.82 -2.49 -6.20
C LEU A 52 4.23 -3.75 -6.85
N ILE A 53 4.10 -3.77 -8.18
CA ILE A 53 3.61 -4.95 -8.93
C ILE A 53 4.57 -6.14 -8.78
N GLN A 54 5.88 -5.92 -8.79
CA GLN A 54 6.87 -6.98 -8.56
C GLN A 54 6.71 -7.64 -7.18
N ARG A 55 6.23 -6.90 -6.18
CA ARG A 55 5.89 -7.41 -4.84
C ARG A 55 4.43 -7.86 -4.71
N ASP A 56 3.70 -7.95 -5.82
CA ASP A 56 2.26 -8.26 -5.89
C ASP A 56 1.37 -7.32 -5.04
N ILE A 57 1.82 -6.10 -4.76
CA ILE A 57 1.00 -5.07 -4.14
C ILE A 57 0.07 -4.51 -5.23
N ARG A 58 -1.19 -4.96 -5.20
CA ARG A 58 -2.21 -4.62 -6.21
C ARG A 58 -2.93 -3.31 -5.92
N MET A 59 -2.96 -2.92 -4.64
CA MET A 59 -3.57 -1.69 -4.19
C MET A 59 -2.80 -1.17 -2.99
N PHE A 60 -2.74 0.14 -2.82
CA PHE A 60 -2.19 0.76 -1.63
C PHE A 60 -3.06 1.92 -1.17
N LYS A 61 -2.96 2.26 0.11
CA LYS A 61 -3.54 3.48 0.68
C LYS A 61 -2.53 4.14 1.60
N GLU A 62 -2.46 5.46 1.52
CA GLU A 62 -1.75 6.29 2.49
C GLU A 62 -2.74 6.71 3.58
N VAL A 63 -2.38 6.50 4.84
CA VAL A 63 -3.15 6.89 6.02
C VAL A 63 -2.35 7.92 6.78
N LYS A 64 -2.92 9.11 6.98
CA LYS A 64 -2.35 10.17 7.81
C LYS A 64 -3.09 10.16 9.15
N LEU A 65 -2.35 10.02 10.24
CA LEU A 65 -2.88 10.03 11.60
C LEU A 65 -2.90 11.46 12.15
N LEU A 66 -3.71 11.67 13.19
CA LEU A 66 -3.89 12.99 13.82
C LEU A 66 -2.63 13.50 14.53
N ASP A 67 -1.73 12.58 14.92
CA ASP A 67 -0.43 12.89 15.52
C ASP A 67 0.63 13.31 14.48
N GLY A 68 0.26 13.39 13.20
CA GLY A 68 1.16 13.71 12.10
C GLY A 68 1.93 12.51 11.55
N SER A 69 1.81 11.33 12.17
CA SER A 69 2.42 10.11 11.63
C SER A 69 1.68 9.62 10.39
N ARG A 70 2.38 8.85 9.56
CA ARG A 70 1.83 8.27 8.33
C ARG A 70 2.02 6.77 8.32
N LYS A 71 1.13 6.09 7.62
CA LYS A 71 1.24 4.67 7.31
C LYS A 71 0.89 4.46 5.84
N ILE A 72 1.59 3.54 5.20
CA ILE A 72 1.19 3.02 3.88
C ILE A 72 0.74 1.59 4.08
N ILE A 73 -0.46 1.29 3.59
CA ILE A 73 -1.01 -0.04 3.64
C ILE A 73 -1.06 -0.58 2.22
N GLY A 74 -0.30 -1.64 1.95
CA GLY A 74 -0.30 -2.38 0.70
C GLY A 74 -1.19 -3.62 0.81
N TYR A 75 -2.00 -3.88 -0.22
CA TYR A 75 -2.89 -5.03 -0.32
C TYR A 75 -2.35 -6.01 -1.36
N LEU A 76 -2.20 -7.26 -0.95
CA LEU A 76 -1.64 -8.33 -1.77
C LEU A 76 -2.72 -9.29 -2.26
N SER A 77 -2.39 -10.13 -3.25
CA SER A 77 -3.36 -11.11 -3.77
C SER A 77 -3.42 -12.38 -2.95
N THR A 78 -2.34 -12.77 -2.28
CA THR A 78 -2.23 -14.05 -1.57
C THR A 78 -1.51 -13.91 -0.22
N TRP A 79 -1.74 -14.91 0.64
CA TRP A 79 -1.00 -15.05 1.90
C TRP A 79 0.51 -15.22 1.69
N ASP A 80 0.92 -16.04 0.71
CA ASP A 80 2.34 -16.29 0.46
C ASP A 80 3.09 -15.02 0.05
N ASN A 81 2.46 -14.16 -0.76
CA ASN A 81 3.05 -12.88 -1.14
C ASN A 81 3.13 -11.91 0.04
N MET A 82 2.12 -11.91 0.92
CA MET A 82 2.15 -11.14 2.15
C MET A 82 3.30 -11.60 3.05
N LYS A 83 3.43 -12.91 3.24
CA LYS A 83 4.51 -13.51 4.03
C LYS A 83 5.89 -13.18 3.44
N ASP A 84 6.06 -13.30 2.12
CA ASP A 84 7.30 -12.96 1.43
C ASP A 84 7.66 -11.47 1.59
N CYS A 85 6.67 -10.58 1.58
CA CYS A 85 6.89 -9.14 1.81
C CYS A 85 7.27 -8.81 3.26
N ILE A 86 6.84 -9.62 4.23
CA ILE A 86 7.24 -9.47 5.63
C ILE A 86 8.64 -10.03 5.85
N ASP A 87 8.92 -11.21 5.28
CA ASP A 87 10.20 -11.90 5.44
C ASP A 87 11.33 -11.20 4.67
N LYS A 88 11.02 -10.56 3.53
CA LYS A 88 12.00 -9.83 2.71
C LYS A 88 11.77 -8.34 2.82
N PRO A 89 12.69 -7.58 3.43
CA PRO A 89 12.52 -6.14 3.56
C PRO A 89 12.44 -5.45 2.19
N MET A 90 11.55 -4.47 2.10
CA MET A 90 11.40 -3.65 0.91
C MET A 90 12.44 -2.54 0.91
N ILE A 91 13.13 -2.35 -0.22
CA ILE A 91 14.05 -1.24 -0.41
C ILE A 91 13.31 -0.15 -1.19
N TRP A 92 13.33 1.07 -0.65
CA TRP A 92 12.76 2.26 -1.27
C TRP A 92 13.86 3.32 -1.38
N ASN A 93 14.21 3.72 -2.61
CA ASN A 93 15.26 4.71 -2.88
C ASN A 93 16.59 4.43 -2.12
N GLY A 94 16.96 3.16 -1.99
CA GLY A 94 18.16 2.72 -1.28
C GLY A 94 18.02 2.59 0.23
N ALA A 95 16.90 3.03 0.81
CA ALA A 95 16.59 2.82 2.22
C ALA A 95 15.78 1.54 2.44
N GLN A 96 16.16 0.76 3.44
CA GLN A 96 15.37 -0.39 3.86
C GLN A 96 14.19 0.09 4.69
N LEU A 97 12.98 -0.23 4.23
CA LEU A 97 11.75 0.03 4.98
C LEU A 97 11.63 -1.02 6.09
N LYS A 98 11.30 -0.57 7.30
CA LYS A 98 11.03 -1.40 8.47
C LYS A 98 9.54 -1.49 8.73
#